data_AF-A0A0B5DJR6-F1
#
_entry.id   AF-A0A0B5DJR6-F1
#
_cell.length_a   1.000
_cell.length_b   1.000
_cell.length_c   1.000
_cell.angle_alpha   90.00
_cell.angle_beta   90.00
_cell.angle_gamma   90.00
#
_symmetry.space_group_name_H-M   'P 1'
#
loop_
_entity.id
_entity.type
_entity.pdbx_description
1 polymer ?
#
loop_
_entity_poly.entity_id
_entity_poly.type
_entity_poly.pdbx_seq_one_letter_code
_entity_poly.pdbx_strand_id
1 'polypeptide(L)'
;MAGIDSTVPPPAHTVAPMPAAPDVPSAASPAPAAPEAVLQDRLAGWVSDLTTLHELTERLARTGSLTEALQELLRAGAALVGARRGLVVLEPCDGLGPDTTTGLGLARADLGHLETVPRGCTAYGRILDGYPGAERETAQPDLFSEDGLDPRHREVAARLGYAASYALPLSAEATGRLGAAVWFYDEPAEPVERRRHLVGLYARYAAEHLARMVEIERTRAAMRTIADDLLPARLPRAAGVQLAARRHTGPRGGGDWYDALPLPDAALGLAVGSVTGSGPGAVAAMGRLRASLRAYAVMEGEDPVAVLSDLELLLRLTEPARSATALFAYCEPTARRLTLAGAGHSPPLVIGPRRTEFVESSLSAPLGMLACWEAPSIELIAEPGETVLLYTDGLLHRTGEPMDRAFARLHTAAASVPRPVRTDPGAVADHILRTMLPDGMGRADAENAEDVVLLAARFE
;
A
#
# COMPACT_ATOMS: atom_id res chain seq x y z
N MET A 1 -69.78 -8.15 65.14
CA MET A 1 -68.93 -8.52 66.29
C MET A 1 -67.92 -7.39 66.45
N ALA A 2 -68.28 -6.32 67.17
CA ALA A 2 -68.12 -6.13 68.62
C ALA A 2 -66.62 -6.09 69.02
N GLY A 3 -66.05 -5.00 69.54
CA GLY A 3 -66.59 -3.69 69.86
C GLY A 3 -65.56 -2.81 70.59
N ILE A 4 -66.01 -1.59 70.87
CA ILE A 4 -65.70 -0.66 71.98
C ILE A 4 -64.34 0.06 72.07
N ASP A 5 -64.35 1.26 71.49
CA ASP A 5 -64.01 2.57 72.08
C ASP A 5 -63.76 2.65 73.59
N SER A 6 -62.78 3.47 73.98
CA SER A 6 -62.97 4.39 75.11
C SER A 6 -62.13 5.66 74.94
N THR A 7 -62.85 6.77 74.92
CA THR A 7 -62.46 8.18 74.82
C THR A 7 -62.29 8.76 76.25
N VAL A 8 -61.53 9.83 76.55
CA VAL A 8 -61.88 11.29 76.66
C VAL A 8 -60.94 11.84 77.82
N PRO A 9 -60.67 13.17 78.07
CA PRO A 9 -59.81 14.14 77.38
C PRO A 9 -58.97 15.08 78.37
N PRO A 10 -58.72 16.41 78.16
CA PRO A 10 -57.41 17.08 78.36
C PRO A 10 -57.44 18.16 79.50
N PRO A 11 -56.52 19.16 79.57
CA PRO A 11 -56.73 20.41 78.81
C PRO A 11 -55.45 21.18 78.38
N ALA A 12 -55.67 22.25 77.60
CA ALA A 12 -54.71 23.19 77.04
C ALA A 12 -54.41 24.40 77.96
N HIS A 13 -53.28 25.08 77.68
CA HIS A 13 -53.07 26.54 77.59
C HIS A 13 -51.79 27.12 78.25
N THR A 14 -50.99 27.75 77.38
CA THR A 14 -50.26 29.05 77.54
C THR A 14 -48.98 29.13 78.37
N VAL A 15 -47.85 29.48 77.74
CA VAL A 15 -47.06 30.74 77.90
C VAL A 15 -45.96 30.75 76.80
N ALA A 16 -45.79 31.88 76.10
CA ALA A 16 -44.63 32.16 75.23
C ALA A 16 -43.60 33.04 75.95
N PRO A 17 -42.29 32.91 75.64
CA PRO A 17 -41.45 34.12 75.51
C PRO A 17 -40.42 34.10 74.36
N MET A 18 -40.37 35.23 73.64
CA MET A 18 -39.29 35.96 72.92
C MET A 18 -38.04 35.30 72.27
N PRO A 19 -37.45 35.94 71.23
CA PRO A 19 -36.64 35.27 70.20
C PRO A 19 -35.14 35.19 70.53
N ALA A 20 -34.48 34.13 70.06
CA ALA A 20 -33.03 34.00 69.99
C ALA A 20 -32.55 33.97 68.53
N ALA A 21 -31.41 34.60 68.29
CA ALA A 21 -30.77 34.85 66.99
C ALA A 21 -30.38 33.56 66.22
N PRO A 22 -30.18 33.62 64.89
CA PRO A 22 -29.82 32.45 64.10
C PRO A 22 -28.36 32.03 64.33
N ASP A 23 -28.16 30.77 64.72
CA ASP A 23 -26.85 30.10 64.71
C ASP A 23 -26.37 29.92 63.27
N VAL A 24 -25.16 30.41 63.01
CA VAL A 24 -24.40 30.19 61.78
C VAL A 24 -23.87 28.76 61.78
N PRO A 25 -24.11 27.93 60.75
CA PRO A 25 -23.49 26.61 60.67
C PRO A 25 -21.99 26.77 60.39
N SER A 26 -21.17 26.29 61.33
CA SER A 26 -19.73 26.13 61.19
C SER A 26 -19.42 25.18 60.03
N ALA A 27 -18.61 25.65 59.07
CA ALA A 27 -18.13 24.86 57.95
C ALA A 27 -17.23 23.72 58.46
N ALA A 28 -17.74 22.49 58.39
CA ALA A 28 -16.94 21.29 58.61
C ALA A 28 -16.00 21.08 57.41
N SER A 29 -14.69 21.03 57.67
CA SER A 29 -13.67 20.61 56.70
C SER A 29 -13.97 19.19 56.19
N PRO A 30 -13.72 18.88 54.90
CA PRO A 30 -13.96 17.55 54.36
C PRO A 30 -13.03 16.53 55.02
N ALA A 31 -13.61 15.43 55.51
CA ALA A 31 -12.86 14.30 56.06
C ALA A 31 -12.00 13.64 54.94
N PRO A 32 -10.78 13.17 55.24
CA PRO A 32 -9.97 12.46 54.26
C PRO A 32 -10.66 11.15 53.86
N ALA A 33 -10.75 10.91 52.55
CA ALA A 33 -11.32 9.68 51.99
C ALA A 33 -10.64 8.44 52.60
N ALA A 34 -11.44 7.41 52.91
CA ALA A 34 -10.93 6.17 53.48
C ALA A 34 -9.83 5.57 52.55
N PRO A 35 -8.72 5.05 53.10
CA PRO A 35 -7.59 4.54 52.32
C PRO A 35 -7.97 3.50 51.25
N GLU A 36 -9.03 2.71 51.52
CA GLU A 36 -9.57 1.70 50.63
C GLU A 36 -10.29 2.29 49.41
N ALA A 37 -11.02 3.40 49.58
CA ALA A 37 -11.67 4.11 48.47
C ALA A 37 -10.64 4.73 47.52
N VAL A 38 -9.54 5.27 48.07
CA VAL A 38 -8.42 5.81 47.28
C VAL A 38 -7.70 4.70 46.50
N LEU A 39 -7.56 3.51 47.09
CA LEU A 39 -6.97 2.35 46.41
C LEU A 39 -7.89 1.84 45.28
N GLN A 40 -9.19 1.72 45.53
CA GLN A 40 -10.17 1.30 44.53
C GLN A 40 -10.24 2.28 43.35
N ASP A 41 -10.21 3.59 43.60
CA ASP A 41 -10.19 4.62 42.55
C ASP A 41 -8.91 4.54 41.69
N ARG A 42 -7.75 4.31 42.32
CA ARG A 42 -6.48 4.08 41.61
C ARG A 42 -6.51 2.82 40.75
N LEU A 43 -7.05 1.71 41.28
CA LEU A 43 -7.18 0.47 40.53
C LEU A 43 -8.15 0.61 39.35
N ALA A 44 -9.27 1.29 39.55
CA ALA A 44 -10.23 1.60 38.48
C ALA A 44 -9.60 2.47 37.39
N GLY A 45 -8.83 3.49 37.78
CA GLY A 45 -8.04 4.32 36.85
C GLY A 45 -7.02 3.52 36.05
N TRP A 46 -6.32 2.59 36.69
CA TRP A 46 -5.34 1.73 36.02
C TRP A 46 -5.97 0.73 35.05
N VAL A 47 -7.10 0.11 35.42
CA VAL A 47 -7.86 -0.77 34.53
C VAL A 47 -8.36 0.02 33.32
N SER A 48 -8.91 1.23 33.53
CA SER A 48 -9.33 2.11 32.43
C SER A 48 -8.19 2.45 31.47
N ASP A 49 -6.99 2.70 32.01
CA ASP A 49 -5.80 3.01 31.22
C ASP A 49 -5.35 1.81 30.37
N LEU A 50 -5.33 0.62 30.96
CA LEU A 50 -4.99 -0.62 30.26
C LEU A 50 -6.00 -0.95 29.16
N THR A 51 -7.31 -0.79 29.44
CA THR A 51 -8.36 -0.99 28.43
C THR A 51 -8.20 -0.01 27.27
N THR A 52 -7.95 1.27 27.57
CA THR A 52 -7.72 2.30 26.55
C THR A 52 -6.52 1.92 25.68
N LEU A 53 -5.37 1.59 26.29
CA LEU A 53 -4.18 1.20 25.51
C LEU A 53 -4.43 -0.06 24.69
N HIS A 54 -5.12 -1.07 25.23
CA HIS A 54 -5.45 -2.29 24.50
C HIS A 54 -6.29 -1.99 23.26
N GLU A 55 -7.37 -1.22 23.39
CA GLU A 55 -8.21 -0.83 22.24
C GLU A 55 -7.41 -0.05 21.19
N LEU A 56 -6.60 0.92 21.60
CA LEU A 56 -5.79 1.72 20.68
C LEU A 56 -4.76 0.87 19.92
N THR A 57 -4.08 -0.04 20.63
CA THR A 57 -3.10 -0.94 20.03
C THR A 57 -3.76 -1.96 19.09
N GLU A 58 -4.96 -2.45 19.42
CA GLU A 58 -5.73 -3.35 18.54
C GLU A 58 -6.23 -2.63 17.28
N ARG A 59 -6.63 -1.36 17.37
CA ARG A 59 -6.99 -0.56 16.18
C ARG A 59 -5.79 -0.33 15.29
N LEU A 60 -4.63 0.02 15.86
CA LEU A 60 -3.40 0.20 15.10
C LEU A 60 -2.97 -1.10 14.41
N ALA A 61 -3.00 -2.22 15.12
CA ALA A 61 -2.63 -3.54 14.60
C ALA A 61 -3.51 -4.01 13.42
N ARG A 62 -4.74 -3.51 13.31
CA ARG A 62 -5.69 -3.82 12.23
C ARG A 62 -5.53 -2.97 10.97
N THR A 63 -4.65 -1.97 10.98
CA THR A 63 -4.42 -1.12 9.80
C THR A 63 -3.76 -1.93 8.68
N GLY A 64 -4.19 -1.69 7.43
CA GLY A 64 -3.73 -2.44 6.26
C GLY A 64 -2.59 -1.78 5.48
N SER A 65 -2.28 -0.52 5.81
CA SER A 65 -1.22 0.24 5.13
C SER A 65 -0.50 1.19 6.08
N LEU A 66 0.74 1.55 5.73
CA LEU A 66 1.55 2.49 6.50
C LEU A 66 0.84 3.84 6.67
N THR A 67 0.11 4.29 5.65
CA THR A 67 -0.66 5.55 5.72
C THR A 67 -1.79 5.46 6.75
N GLU A 68 -2.53 4.36 6.78
CA GLU A 68 -3.59 4.14 7.77
C GLU A 68 -3.02 4.06 9.20
N ALA A 69 -1.88 3.38 9.37
CA ALA A 69 -1.18 3.28 10.65
C ALA A 69 -0.71 4.65 11.17
N LEU A 70 -0.13 5.49 10.31
CA LEU A 70 0.28 6.85 10.65
C LEU A 70 -0.91 7.72 11.04
N GLN A 71 -2.03 7.61 10.32
CA GLN A 71 -3.27 8.32 10.67
C GLN A 71 -3.85 7.85 12.01
N GLU A 72 -3.87 6.55 12.27
CA GLU A 72 -4.35 6.01 13.55
C GLU A 72 -3.44 6.43 14.71
N LEU A 73 -2.11 6.40 14.54
CA LEU A 73 -1.14 6.92 15.52
C LEU A 73 -1.47 8.37 15.88
N LEU A 74 -1.72 9.21 14.88
CA LEU A 74 -2.05 10.61 15.12
C LEU A 74 -3.38 10.79 15.85
N ARG A 75 -4.44 10.07 15.42
CA ARG A 75 -5.77 10.15 16.03
C ARG A 75 -5.76 9.66 17.48
N ALA A 76 -5.16 8.50 17.72
CA ALA A 76 -5.03 7.90 19.04
C ALA A 76 -4.19 8.79 19.97
N GLY A 77 -3.04 9.27 19.51
CA GLY A 77 -2.21 10.18 20.29
C GLY A 77 -2.91 11.51 20.59
N ALA A 78 -3.63 12.08 19.62
CA ALA A 78 -4.40 13.30 19.81
C ALA A 78 -5.48 13.13 20.87
N ALA A 79 -6.18 11.99 20.88
CA ALA A 79 -7.16 11.65 21.91
C ALA A 79 -6.51 11.47 23.30
N LEU A 80 -5.33 10.85 23.39
CA LEU A 80 -4.61 10.66 24.65
C LEU A 80 -4.10 11.98 25.23
N VAL A 81 -3.56 12.87 24.37
CA VAL A 81 -2.94 14.13 24.82
C VAL A 81 -3.91 15.31 24.87
N GLY A 82 -5.13 15.15 24.32
CA GLY A 82 -6.16 16.19 24.28
C GLY A 82 -5.92 17.27 23.22
N ALA A 83 -5.30 16.91 22.10
CA ALA A 83 -5.03 17.82 20.98
C ALA A 83 -6.04 17.62 19.84
N ARG A 84 -6.21 18.64 19.00
CA ARG A 84 -7.07 18.57 17.80
C ARG A 84 -6.29 18.36 16.51
N ARG A 85 -5.00 18.66 16.55
CA ARG A 85 -4.11 18.68 15.39
C ARG A 85 -2.84 17.92 15.71
N GLY A 86 -2.26 17.31 14.69
CA GLY A 86 -0.99 16.63 14.82
C GLY A 86 -0.31 16.38 13.48
N LEU A 87 0.97 16.07 13.56
CA LEU A 87 1.85 15.81 12.44
C LEU A 87 2.74 14.63 12.81
N VAL A 88 2.88 13.67 11.92
CA VAL A 88 3.90 12.63 12.03
C VAL A 88 4.80 12.73 10.82
N VAL A 89 6.11 12.79 11.08
CA VAL A 89 7.15 12.78 10.07
C VAL A 89 7.89 11.46 10.24
N LEU A 90 7.83 10.63 9.21
CA LEU A 90 8.57 9.39 9.10
C LEU A 90 9.80 9.66 8.22
N GLU A 91 10.97 9.50 8.81
CA GLU A 91 12.29 9.70 8.19
C GLU A 91 13.28 8.79 8.92
N PRO A 92 13.35 7.50 8.52
CA PRO A 92 14.19 6.54 9.20
C PRO A 92 15.67 6.93 9.13
N CYS A 93 16.38 6.81 10.26
CA CYS A 93 17.75 7.32 10.38
C CYS A 93 18.80 6.57 9.53
N ASP A 94 18.46 5.39 9.03
CA ASP A 94 19.28 4.64 8.08
C ASP A 94 19.18 5.17 6.64
N GLY A 95 18.25 6.09 6.37
CA GLY A 95 17.99 6.67 5.04
C GLY A 95 17.30 5.70 4.07
N LEU A 96 16.80 4.56 4.55
CA LEU A 96 16.27 3.48 3.69
C LEU A 96 14.74 3.39 3.67
N GLY A 97 13.99 4.31 4.28
CA GLY A 97 12.52 4.22 4.38
C GLY A 97 11.80 5.26 3.55
N PRO A 98 10.47 5.16 3.39
CA PRO A 98 9.73 6.22 2.74
C PRO A 98 9.76 7.47 3.62
N ASP A 99 10.30 8.56 3.09
CA ASP A 99 10.20 9.88 3.72
C ASP A 99 8.77 10.39 3.54
N THR A 100 7.99 10.39 4.62
CA THR A 100 6.55 10.69 4.57
C THR A 100 6.14 11.60 5.70
N THR A 101 5.33 12.60 5.38
CA THR A 101 4.72 13.50 6.35
C THR A 101 3.19 13.36 6.27
N THR A 102 2.57 13.01 7.40
CA THR A 102 1.10 12.87 7.51
C THR A 102 0.57 13.85 8.56
N GLY A 103 -0.50 14.58 8.22
CA GLY A 103 -1.17 15.51 9.14
C GLY A 103 -2.54 15.03 9.59
N LEU A 104 -2.93 15.40 10.80
CA LEU A 104 -4.26 15.29 11.37
C LEU A 104 -4.79 16.69 11.66
N GLY A 105 -5.97 17.04 11.13
CA GLY A 105 -6.54 18.38 11.30
C GLY A 105 -5.71 19.49 10.63
N LEU A 106 -4.87 19.12 9.66
CA LEU A 106 -4.01 20.03 8.88
C LEU A 106 -4.29 19.81 7.39
N ALA A 107 -4.66 20.88 6.67
CA ALA A 107 -4.77 20.85 5.22
C ALA A 107 -3.39 20.80 4.57
N ARG A 108 -3.33 20.46 3.27
CA ARG A 108 -2.06 20.44 2.51
C ARG A 108 -1.34 21.79 2.52
N ALA A 109 -2.08 22.90 2.53
CA ALA A 109 -1.50 24.24 2.65
C ALA A 109 -0.86 24.47 4.03
N ASP A 110 -1.44 23.91 5.09
CA ASP A 110 -0.92 24.03 6.46
C ASP A 110 0.40 23.28 6.61
N LEU A 111 0.49 22.08 6.03
CA LEU A 111 1.74 21.32 5.94
C LEU A 111 2.83 22.13 5.24
N GLY A 112 2.49 22.74 4.09
CA GLY A 112 3.42 23.61 3.37
C GLY A 112 3.89 24.83 4.19
N HIS A 113 3.05 25.35 5.10
CA HIS A 113 3.49 26.41 6.03
C HIS A 113 4.45 25.89 7.09
N LEU A 114 4.17 24.72 7.67
CA LEU A 114 5.07 24.07 8.65
C LEU A 114 6.44 23.77 8.04
N GLU A 115 6.49 23.34 6.78
CA GLU A 115 7.74 23.09 6.04
C GLU A 115 8.61 24.34 5.84
N THR A 116 8.03 25.54 5.96
CA THR A 116 8.82 26.80 5.87
C THR A 116 9.56 27.15 7.15
N VAL A 117 9.27 26.48 8.27
CA VAL A 117 9.99 26.68 9.53
C VAL A 117 11.32 25.93 9.46
N PRO A 118 12.47 26.56 9.75
CA PRO A 118 13.74 25.85 9.77
C PRO A 118 13.68 24.64 10.71
N ARG A 119 14.14 23.48 10.25
CA ARG A 119 13.95 22.20 10.93
C ARG A 119 14.51 22.18 12.36
N GLY A 120 15.69 22.76 12.59
CA GLY A 120 16.28 22.89 13.92
C GLY A 120 15.49 23.78 14.91
N CYS A 121 14.48 24.53 14.42
CA CYS A 121 13.66 25.44 15.22
C CYS A 121 12.34 24.81 15.69
N THR A 122 12.00 23.60 15.25
CA THR A 122 10.81 22.86 15.71
C THR A 122 11.20 21.73 16.66
N ALA A 123 10.34 21.40 17.61
CA ALA A 123 10.57 20.30 18.54
C ALA A 123 10.75 18.96 17.81
N TYR A 124 9.90 18.67 16.83
CA TYR A 124 10.01 17.44 16.03
C TYR A 124 11.24 17.45 15.11
N GLY A 125 11.62 18.59 14.53
CA GLY A 125 12.80 18.68 13.66
C GLY A 125 14.10 18.44 14.42
N ARG A 126 14.20 18.93 15.66
CA ARG A 126 15.34 18.63 16.56
C ARG A 126 15.44 17.13 16.91
N ILE A 127 14.30 16.45 17.06
CA ILE A 127 14.24 14.98 17.22
C ILE A 127 14.77 14.28 15.97
N LEU A 128 14.29 14.69 14.79
CA LEU A 128 14.72 14.11 13.52
C LEU A 128 16.21 14.33 13.22
N ASP A 129 16.76 15.47 13.65
CA ASP A 129 18.19 15.81 13.51
C ASP A 129 19.08 15.19 14.60
N GLY A 130 18.48 14.52 15.61
CA GLY A 130 19.23 13.86 16.68
C GLY A 130 19.96 14.83 17.60
N TYR A 131 19.38 16.00 17.89
CA TYR A 131 19.97 16.96 18.82
C TYR A 131 20.12 16.33 20.23
N PRO A 132 21.14 16.73 21.01
CA PRO A 132 21.30 16.22 22.38
C PRO A 132 20.04 16.43 23.21
N GLY A 133 19.54 15.36 23.84
CA GLY A 133 18.31 15.37 24.63
C GLY A 133 17.02 15.15 23.84
N ALA A 134 17.07 15.12 22.51
CA ALA A 134 15.91 14.88 21.64
C ALA A 134 15.53 13.38 21.51
N GLU A 135 16.13 12.51 22.33
CA GLU A 135 15.71 11.11 22.52
C GLU A 135 14.48 10.98 23.43
N ARG A 136 14.01 12.10 23.98
CA ARG A 136 12.86 12.17 24.91
C ARG A 136 11.75 13.03 24.33
N GLU A 137 10.58 12.92 24.97
CA GLU A 137 9.48 13.83 24.74
C GLU A 137 9.90 15.30 24.93
N THR A 138 9.37 16.17 24.06
CA THR A 138 9.62 17.62 24.13
C THR A 138 8.28 18.35 24.16
N ALA A 139 8.03 19.08 25.23
CA ALA A 139 6.84 19.91 25.39
C ALA A 139 7.21 21.39 25.26
N GLN A 140 6.45 22.13 24.46
CA GLN A 140 6.51 23.58 24.33
C GLN A 140 5.15 24.13 24.75
N PRO A 141 4.94 24.42 26.05
CA PRO A 141 3.62 24.68 26.62
C PRO A 141 3.03 26.05 26.24
N ASP A 142 3.87 27.00 25.84
CA ASP A 142 3.46 28.31 25.34
C ASP A 142 4.51 28.87 24.37
N LEU A 143 4.27 28.69 23.07
CA LEU A 143 5.17 29.13 21.99
C LEU A 143 5.28 30.65 21.89
N PHE A 144 4.24 31.39 22.28
CA PHE A 144 4.25 32.84 22.17
C PHE A 144 5.06 33.48 23.30
N SER A 145 5.10 32.83 24.46
CA SER A 145 5.91 33.23 25.61
C SER A 145 7.29 32.57 25.69
N GLU A 146 7.61 31.64 24.78
CA GLU A 146 8.90 30.93 24.78
C GLU A 146 10.06 31.84 24.32
N ASP A 147 11.01 32.04 25.23
CA ASP A 147 12.24 32.78 24.97
C ASP A 147 13.13 32.03 23.98
N GLY A 148 13.60 32.73 22.94
CA GLY A 148 14.48 32.15 21.92
C GLY A 148 13.77 31.31 20.85
N LEU A 149 12.43 31.21 20.86
CA LEU A 149 11.70 30.58 19.76
C LEU A 149 11.88 31.40 18.47
N ASP A 150 12.24 30.69 17.40
CA ASP A 150 12.47 31.28 16.09
C ASP A 150 11.27 32.12 15.61
N PRO A 151 11.49 33.33 15.07
CA PRO A 151 10.41 34.21 14.60
C PRO A 151 9.51 33.55 13.55
N ARG A 152 10.06 32.72 12.68
CA ARG A 152 9.31 32.01 11.64
C ARG A 152 8.41 30.95 12.25
N HIS A 153 8.88 30.20 13.24
CA HIS A 153 8.05 29.23 13.95
C HIS A 153 6.86 29.95 14.62
N ARG A 154 7.11 31.08 15.29
CA ARG A 154 6.05 31.88 15.92
C ARG A 154 5.03 32.43 14.92
N GLU A 155 5.48 32.91 13.76
CA GLU A 155 4.59 33.37 12.67
C GLU A 155 3.69 32.24 12.15
N VAL A 156 4.27 31.06 11.89
CA VAL A 156 3.52 29.90 11.41
C VAL A 156 2.54 29.40 12.48
N ALA A 157 2.95 29.39 13.76
CA ALA A 157 2.08 29.06 14.88
C ALA A 157 0.87 30.00 14.96
N ALA A 158 1.08 31.31 14.87
CA ALA A 158 0.00 32.30 14.85
C ALA A 158 -0.93 32.13 13.64
N ARG A 159 -0.36 31.89 12.45
CA ARG A 159 -1.12 31.71 11.20
C ARG A 159 -1.99 30.47 11.22
N LEU A 160 -1.44 29.35 11.69
CA LEU A 160 -2.16 28.09 11.80
C LEU A 160 -3.05 28.06 13.05
N GLY A 161 -2.83 28.97 14.01
CA GLY A 161 -3.66 29.14 15.20
C GLY A 161 -3.39 28.12 16.30
N TYR A 162 -2.14 27.70 16.49
CA TYR A 162 -1.73 26.88 17.65
C TYR A 162 -0.78 27.65 18.55
N ALA A 163 -0.85 27.40 19.86
CA ALA A 163 -0.08 28.10 20.88
C ALA A 163 0.86 27.18 21.67
N ALA A 164 0.70 25.86 21.59
CA ALA A 164 1.59 24.90 22.22
C ALA A 164 1.83 23.67 21.35
N SER A 165 2.90 22.94 21.61
CA SER A 165 3.20 21.67 20.95
C SER A 165 3.77 20.62 21.89
N TYR A 166 3.50 19.35 21.60
CA TYR A 166 4.04 18.20 22.31
C TYR A 166 4.56 17.16 21.32
N ALA A 167 5.86 16.91 21.34
CA ALA A 167 6.55 16.04 20.39
C ALA A 167 7.13 14.79 21.07
N LEU A 168 7.05 13.66 20.38
CA LEU A 168 7.58 12.36 20.78
C LEU A 168 8.48 11.79 19.67
N PRO A 169 9.66 11.24 20.02
CA PRO A 169 10.42 10.42 19.08
C PRO A 169 9.67 9.11 18.81
N LEU A 170 9.67 8.69 17.55
CA LEU A 170 9.25 7.35 17.15
C LEU A 170 10.50 6.54 16.90
N SER A 171 10.87 5.70 17.86
CA SER A 171 12.05 4.84 17.79
C SER A 171 11.68 3.40 18.08
N ALA A 172 12.27 2.49 17.32
CA ALA A 172 12.14 1.05 17.51
C ALA A 172 13.51 0.43 17.80
N GLU A 173 13.53 -0.66 18.56
CA GLU A 173 14.76 -1.26 19.09
C GLU A 173 15.72 -1.71 17.97
N ALA A 174 15.17 -2.31 16.91
CA ALA A 174 15.98 -2.87 15.82
C ALA A 174 16.41 -1.84 14.76
N THR A 175 15.62 -0.79 14.53
CA THR A 175 15.81 0.16 13.41
C THR A 175 16.25 1.54 13.86
N GLY A 176 16.25 1.81 15.17
CA GLY A 176 16.57 3.13 15.71
C GLY A 176 15.43 4.12 15.51
N ARG A 177 15.77 5.38 15.23
CA ARG A 177 14.76 6.44 15.04
C ARG A 177 14.10 6.28 13.68
N LEU A 178 12.78 6.12 13.70
CA LEU A 178 11.93 6.08 12.51
C LEU A 178 11.39 7.47 12.16
N GLY A 179 11.23 8.36 13.13
CA GLY A 179 10.61 9.64 12.91
C GLY A 179 10.23 10.37 14.20
N ALA A 180 9.29 11.30 14.08
CA ALA A 180 8.73 12.05 15.20
C ALA A 180 7.23 12.29 15.01
N ALA A 181 6.47 12.22 16.10
CA ALA A 181 5.07 12.64 16.15
C ALA A 181 4.95 13.91 16.99
N VAL A 182 4.17 14.87 16.54
CA VAL A 182 3.89 16.11 17.27
C VAL A 182 2.40 16.41 17.26
N TRP A 183 1.88 16.87 18.39
CA TRP A 183 0.51 17.34 18.53
C TRP A 183 0.50 18.82 18.88
N PHE A 184 -0.45 19.56 18.30
CA PHE A 184 -0.57 21.01 18.45
C PHE A 184 -1.84 21.36 19.20
N TYR A 185 -1.73 22.32 20.12
CA TYR A 185 -2.83 22.83 20.94
C TYR A 185 -3.21 24.25 20.52
N ASP A 186 -4.50 24.53 20.49
CA ASP A 186 -5.04 25.84 20.10
C ASP A 186 -4.65 26.93 21.14
N GLU A 187 -4.48 26.53 22.40
CA GLU A 187 -4.15 27.38 23.55
C GLU A 187 -2.90 26.84 24.28
N PRO A 188 -2.23 27.67 25.11
CA PRO A 188 -1.14 27.21 25.97
C PRO A 188 -1.56 25.99 26.79
N ALA A 189 -0.87 24.87 26.61
CA ALA A 189 -1.25 23.59 27.19
C ALA A 189 -0.09 22.61 27.22
N GLU A 190 -0.13 21.70 28.19
CA GLU A 190 0.81 20.60 28.31
C GLU A 190 0.08 19.34 28.81
N PRO A 191 0.35 18.14 28.26
CA PRO A 191 -0.25 16.93 28.78
C PRO A 191 0.22 16.68 30.22
N VAL A 192 -0.71 16.32 31.10
CA VAL A 192 -0.40 15.90 32.47
C VAL A 192 0.38 14.58 32.48
N GLU A 193 1.13 14.33 33.56
CA GLU A 193 2.00 13.15 33.71
C GLU A 193 1.34 11.82 33.30
N ARG A 194 0.10 11.58 33.76
CA ARG A 194 -0.67 10.38 33.39
C ARG A 194 -0.85 10.27 31.87
N ARG A 195 -1.20 11.37 31.19
CA ARG A 195 -1.38 11.39 29.72
C ARG A 195 -0.05 11.18 29.00
N ARG A 196 1.04 11.78 29.48
CA ARG A 196 2.39 11.57 28.94
C ARG A 196 2.81 10.11 29.03
N HIS A 197 2.56 9.48 30.19
CA HIS A 197 2.82 8.06 30.38
C HIS A 197 2.06 7.17 29.38
N LEU A 198 0.75 7.42 29.20
CA LEU A 198 -0.09 6.65 28.27
C LEU A 198 0.32 6.84 26.81
N VAL A 199 0.52 8.09 26.36
CA VAL A 199 0.95 8.35 24.99
C VAL A 199 2.36 7.82 24.73
N GLY A 200 3.26 7.85 25.73
CA GLY A 200 4.58 7.25 25.63
C GLY A 200 4.52 5.72 25.49
N LEU A 201 3.66 5.05 26.26
CA LEU A 201 3.40 3.61 26.12
C LEU A 201 2.86 3.26 24.72
N TYR A 202 1.85 4.01 24.27
CA TYR A 202 1.26 3.81 22.95
C TYR A 202 2.26 4.10 21.82
N ALA A 203 3.00 5.21 21.89
CA ALA A 203 3.98 5.60 20.89
C ALA A 203 5.12 4.59 20.75
N ARG A 204 5.57 3.95 21.84
CA ARG A 204 6.55 2.85 21.76
C ARG A 204 5.99 1.65 21.01
N TYR A 205 4.77 1.20 21.35
CA TYR A 205 4.13 0.12 20.61
C TYR A 205 3.94 0.49 19.13
N ALA A 206 3.50 1.72 18.88
CA ALA A 206 3.23 2.21 17.53
C ALA A 206 4.53 2.32 16.71
N ALA A 207 5.63 2.78 17.31
CA ALA A 207 6.92 2.82 16.66
C ALA A 207 7.39 1.41 16.25
N GLU A 208 7.27 0.41 17.12
CA GLU A 208 7.58 -1.00 16.78
C GLU A 208 6.69 -1.55 15.67
N HIS A 209 5.40 -1.22 15.68
CA HIS A 209 4.48 -1.61 14.62
C HIS A 209 4.85 -0.94 13.29
N LEU A 210 5.09 0.36 13.28
CA LEU A 210 5.52 1.13 12.11
C LEU A 210 6.87 0.62 11.58
N ALA A 211 7.82 0.26 12.45
CA ALA A 211 9.10 -0.33 12.04
C ALA A 211 8.89 -1.56 11.16
N ARG A 212 8.02 -2.48 11.60
CA ARG A 212 7.69 -3.70 10.85
C ARG A 212 7.02 -3.37 9.51
N MET A 213 6.11 -2.41 9.48
CA MET A 213 5.45 -2.00 8.23
C MET A 213 6.43 -1.37 7.25
N VAL A 214 7.34 -0.51 7.73
CA VAL A 214 8.39 0.09 6.91
C VAL A 214 9.30 -1.00 6.32
N GLU A 215 9.69 -1.99 7.10
CA GLU A 215 10.54 -3.08 6.62
C GLU A 215 9.84 -3.95 5.56
N ILE A 216 8.55 -4.20 5.73
CA ILE A 216 7.74 -4.90 4.72
C ILE A 216 7.67 -4.07 3.43
N GLU A 217 7.40 -2.77 3.52
CA GLU A 217 7.36 -1.89 2.34
C GLU A 217 8.72 -1.78 1.63
N ARG A 218 9.82 -1.73 2.39
CA ARG A 218 11.19 -1.79 1.85
C ARG A 218 11.44 -3.08 1.10
N THR A 219 11.10 -4.22 1.70
CA THR A 219 11.26 -5.53 1.07
C THR A 219 10.44 -5.63 -0.22
N ARG A 220 9.19 -5.16 -0.20
CA ARG A 220 8.33 -5.10 -1.40
C ARG A 220 8.90 -4.18 -2.48
N ALA A 221 9.41 -3.01 -2.10
CA ALA A 221 10.02 -2.07 -3.04
C ALA A 221 11.29 -2.65 -3.68
N ALA A 222 12.18 -3.29 -2.90
CA ALA A 222 13.37 -3.95 -3.41
C ALA A 222 13.03 -5.09 -4.37
N MET A 223 12.03 -5.92 -4.01
CA MET A 223 11.54 -6.99 -4.88
C MET A 223 10.97 -6.46 -6.21
N ARG A 224 10.23 -5.36 -6.16
CA ARG A 224 9.73 -4.69 -7.37
C ARG A 224 10.87 -4.21 -8.26
N THR A 225 11.88 -3.54 -7.69
CA THR A 225 13.07 -3.09 -8.44
C THR A 225 13.77 -4.25 -9.13
N ILE A 226 14.00 -5.36 -8.42
CA ILE A 226 14.63 -6.56 -9.01
C ILE A 226 13.76 -7.13 -10.15
N ALA A 227 12.45 -7.24 -9.95
CA ALA A 227 11.55 -7.73 -10.97
C ALA A 227 11.46 -6.79 -12.19
N ASP A 228 11.65 -5.48 -12.01
CA ASP A 228 11.73 -4.49 -13.08
C ASP A 228 13.03 -4.59 -13.89
N ASP A 229 14.16 -4.77 -13.22
CA ASP A 229 15.47 -4.90 -13.88
C ASP A 229 15.61 -6.22 -14.66
N LEU A 230 14.81 -7.24 -14.34
CA LEU A 230 14.79 -8.51 -15.08
C LEU A 230 14.04 -8.43 -16.42
N LEU A 231 13.25 -7.39 -16.66
CA LEU A 231 12.50 -7.20 -17.91
C LEU A 231 13.20 -6.20 -18.86
N PRO A 232 12.79 -6.13 -20.15
CA PRO A 232 13.37 -5.16 -21.06
C PRO A 232 13.16 -3.72 -20.57
N ALA A 233 14.24 -2.99 -20.30
CA ALA A 233 14.16 -1.57 -19.99
C ALA A 233 13.61 -0.74 -21.16
N ARG A 234 13.87 -1.19 -22.39
CA ARG A 234 13.36 -0.61 -23.64
C ARG A 234 13.10 -1.71 -24.66
N LEU A 235 12.03 -1.56 -25.42
CA LEU A 235 11.75 -2.41 -26.58
C LEU A 235 12.65 -1.99 -27.76
N PRO A 236 13.11 -2.95 -28.59
CA PRO A 236 13.90 -2.63 -29.78
C PRO A 236 13.08 -1.85 -30.80
N ARG A 237 13.76 -1.08 -31.65
CA ARG A 237 13.16 -0.47 -32.84
C ARG A 237 13.29 -1.44 -34.01
N ALA A 238 12.17 -1.82 -34.61
CA ALA A 238 12.13 -2.65 -35.81
C ALA A 238 11.42 -1.89 -36.94
N ALA A 239 11.96 -1.93 -38.15
CA ALA A 239 11.31 -1.29 -39.29
C ALA A 239 9.97 -1.98 -39.60
N GLY A 240 8.91 -1.20 -39.81
CA GLY A 240 7.58 -1.73 -40.11
C GLY A 240 6.81 -2.31 -38.92
N VAL A 241 7.39 -2.31 -37.71
CA VAL A 241 6.74 -2.79 -36.48
C VAL A 241 6.95 -1.81 -35.33
N GLN A 242 5.85 -1.34 -34.75
CA GLN A 242 5.85 -0.53 -33.54
C GLN A 242 5.49 -1.40 -32.33
N LEU A 243 6.29 -1.31 -31.27
CA LEU A 243 6.11 -2.12 -30.07
C LEU A 243 5.73 -1.27 -28.88
N ALA A 244 4.81 -1.77 -28.06
CA ALA A 244 4.55 -1.23 -26.74
C ALA A 244 4.28 -2.37 -25.74
N ALA A 245 4.71 -2.18 -24.50
CA ALA A 245 4.41 -3.11 -23.42
C ALA A 245 3.80 -2.37 -22.24
N ARG A 246 2.94 -3.07 -21.49
CA ARG A 246 2.45 -2.67 -20.18
C ARG A 246 2.61 -3.84 -19.24
N ARG A 247 3.06 -3.55 -18.03
CA ARG A 247 3.18 -4.54 -16.98
C ARG A 247 2.57 -4.03 -15.68
N HIS A 248 2.12 -4.97 -14.89
CA HIS A 248 1.78 -4.78 -13.49
C HIS A 248 2.22 -6.01 -12.73
N THR A 249 2.92 -5.80 -11.64
CA THR A 249 3.38 -6.89 -10.78
C THR A 249 2.75 -6.71 -9.41
N GLY A 250 2.20 -7.79 -8.87
CA GLY A 250 1.62 -7.81 -7.53
C GLY A 250 2.68 -7.51 -6.46
N PRO A 251 2.29 -7.13 -5.24
CA PRO A 251 3.23 -6.68 -4.21
C PRO A 251 4.20 -7.77 -3.73
N ARG A 252 3.87 -9.04 -3.95
CA ARG A 252 4.77 -10.17 -3.65
C ARG A 252 5.81 -10.39 -4.75
N GLY A 253 5.69 -9.74 -5.91
CA GLY A 253 6.41 -10.14 -7.11
C GLY A 253 5.77 -11.36 -7.76
N GLY A 254 5.76 -11.42 -9.08
CA GLY A 254 5.20 -12.53 -9.83
C GLY A 254 6.14 -13.10 -10.88
N GLY A 255 5.65 -14.16 -11.52
CA GLY A 255 6.39 -14.93 -12.51
C GLY A 255 6.13 -14.50 -13.94
N ASP A 256 5.39 -13.42 -14.19
CA ASP A 256 5.04 -12.97 -15.54
C ASP A 256 6.18 -12.21 -16.21
N TRP A 257 6.41 -12.47 -17.49
CA TRP A 257 7.40 -11.75 -18.28
C TRP A 257 6.93 -11.47 -19.70
N TYR A 258 7.60 -10.52 -20.34
CA TYR A 258 7.62 -10.37 -21.78
C TYR A 258 9.05 -10.18 -22.27
N ASP A 259 9.24 -10.40 -23.57
CA ASP A 259 10.44 -9.98 -24.25
C ASP A 259 10.17 -9.58 -25.69
N ALA A 260 11.04 -8.71 -26.19
CA ALA A 260 11.17 -8.43 -27.61
C ALA A 260 12.66 -8.30 -27.92
N LEU A 261 13.17 -9.18 -28.78
CA LEU A 261 14.59 -9.22 -29.10
C LEU A 261 14.83 -9.24 -30.61
N PRO A 262 15.75 -8.40 -31.13
CA PRO A 262 16.20 -8.54 -32.51
C PRO A 262 16.86 -9.89 -32.70
N LEU A 263 16.54 -10.54 -33.81
CA LEU A 263 17.12 -11.80 -34.25
C LEU A 263 17.91 -11.56 -35.56
N PRO A 264 18.68 -12.55 -36.05
CA PRO A 264 19.29 -12.50 -37.38
C PRO A 264 18.27 -12.17 -38.48
N ASP A 265 18.77 -11.73 -39.64
CA ASP A 265 17.96 -11.41 -40.83
C ASP A 265 16.88 -10.33 -40.62
N ALA A 266 17.14 -9.41 -39.67
CA ALA A 266 16.21 -8.36 -39.26
C ALA A 266 14.85 -8.87 -38.76
N ALA A 267 14.80 -10.13 -38.34
CA ALA A 267 13.66 -10.71 -37.65
C ALA A 267 13.57 -10.20 -36.21
N LEU A 268 12.41 -10.46 -35.59
CA LEU A 268 12.07 -10.03 -34.25
C LEU A 268 11.47 -11.21 -33.48
N GLY A 269 12.10 -11.60 -32.38
CA GLY A 269 11.49 -12.53 -31.42
C GLY A 269 10.56 -11.77 -30.49
N LEU A 270 9.33 -12.22 -30.35
CA LEU A 270 8.35 -11.72 -29.38
C LEU A 270 8.00 -12.84 -28.40
N ALA A 271 8.02 -12.55 -27.10
CA ALA A 271 7.74 -13.55 -26.07
C ALA A 271 6.86 -12.99 -24.97
N VAL A 272 6.01 -13.85 -24.42
CA VAL A 272 5.26 -13.61 -23.18
C VAL A 272 5.15 -14.93 -22.42
N GLY A 273 5.10 -14.89 -21.10
CA GLY A 273 4.88 -16.09 -20.31
C GLY A 273 4.66 -15.81 -18.84
N SER A 274 4.35 -16.87 -18.09
CA SER A 274 4.14 -16.83 -16.65
C SER A 274 4.67 -18.09 -15.98
N VAL A 275 5.43 -17.94 -14.89
CA VAL A 275 5.88 -19.04 -14.04
C VAL A 275 4.94 -19.17 -12.85
N THR A 276 4.55 -20.40 -12.50
CA THR A 276 3.69 -20.61 -11.34
C THR A 276 4.34 -20.19 -10.02
N GLY A 277 3.51 -19.59 -9.16
CA GLY A 277 3.89 -19.09 -7.83
C GLY A 277 4.07 -17.58 -7.77
N SER A 278 4.44 -17.08 -6.58
CA SER A 278 4.73 -15.67 -6.32
C SER A 278 5.96 -15.56 -5.42
N GLY A 279 6.45 -14.34 -5.19
CA GLY A 279 7.59 -14.12 -4.31
C GLY A 279 8.95 -14.21 -5.02
N PRO A 280 10.04 -14.08 -4.23
CA PRO A 280 11.41 -14.07 -4.77
C PRO A 280 11.77 -15.29 -5.62
N GLY A 281 11.28 -16.47 -5.24
CA GLY A 281 11.52 -17.71 -5.99
C GLY A 281 10.89 -17.70 -7.39
N ALA A 282 9.67 -17.15 -7.53
CA ALA A 282 9.01 -17.04 -8.82
C ALA A 282 9.70 -16.00 -9.72
N VAL A 283 10.10 -14.85 -9.16
CA VAL A 283 10.86 -13.82 -9.87
C VAL A 283 12.21 -14.36 -10.38
N ALA A 284 12.92 -15.14 -9.56
CA ALA A 284 14.18 -15.74 -9.95
C ALA A 284 14.03 -16.79 -11.07
N ALA A 285 12.98 -17.63 -10.99
CA ALA A 285 12.66 -18.61 -12.03
C ALA A 285 12.28 -17.91 -13.34
N MET A 286 11.41 -16.89 -13.29
CA MET A 286 11.05 -16.05 -14.43
C MET A 286 12.29 -15.45 -15.10
N GLY A 287 13.23 -14.90 -14.33
CA GLY A 287 14.48 -14.34 -14.85
C GLY A 287 15.33 -15.39 -15.58
N ARG A 288 15.44 -16.61 -15.04
CA ARG A 288 16.12 -17.73 -15.70
C ARG A 288 15.43 -18.12 -17.00
N LEU A 289 14.11 -18.33 -16.98
CA LEU A 289 13.35 -18.72 -18.18
C LEU A 289 13.45 -17.67 -19.27
N ARG A 290 13.30 -16.39 -18.94
CA ARG A 290 13.43 -15.29 -19.91
C ARG A 290 14.84 -15.26 -20.51
N ALA A 291 15.88 -15.34 -19.67
CA ALA A 291 17.26 -15.33 -20.15
C ALA A 291 17.57 -16.53 -21.06
N SER A 292 17.10 -17.73 -20.71
CA SER A 292 17.26 -18.94 -21.51
C SER A 292 16.48 -18.86 -22.83
N LEU A 293 15.22 -18.39 -22.81
CA LEU A 293 14.42 -18.18 -24.01
C LEU A 293 15.15 -17.26 -25.00
N ARG A 294 15.77 -16.18 -24.52
CA ARG A 294 16.57 -15.29 -25.40
C ARG A 294 17.73 -16.04 -26.06
N ALA A 295 18.42 -16.90 -25.33
CA ALA A 295 19.53 -17.68 -25.87
C ALA A 295 19.04 -18.69 -26.92
N TYR A 296 17.97 -19.44 -26.61
CA TYR A 296 17.38 -20.41 -27.53
C TYR A 296 16.79 -19.75 -28.77
N ALA A 297 16.14 -18.59 -28.63
CA ALA A 297 15.64 -17.81 -29.77
C ALA A 297 16.75 -17.38 -30.74
N VAL A 298 17.97 -17.11 -30.23
CA VAL A 298 19.13 -16.79 -31.09
C VAL A 298 19.68 -18.05 -31.77
N MET A 299 19.57 -19.22 -31.15
CA MET A 299 20.09 -20.48 -31.67
C MET A 299 19.15 -21.15 -32.68
N GLU A 300 17.89 -21.31 -32.31
CA GLU A 300 16.88 -22.02 -33.10
C GLU A 300 16.21 -21.13 -34.15
N GLY A 301 16.26 -19.80 -33.96
CA GLY A 301 15.82 -18.81 -34.94
C GLY A 301 14.33 -18.92 -35.27
N GLU A 302 14.04 -19.43 -36.47
CA GLU A 302 12.70 -19.45 -37.09
C GLU A 302 11.78 -20.58 -36.60
N ASP A 303 12.24 -21.46 -35.69
CA ASP A 303 11.45 -22.54 -35.12
C ASP A 303 11.04 -22.28 -33.65
N PRO A 304 9.83 -21.71 -33.42
CA PRO A 304 9.30 -21.54 -32.07
C PRO A 304 9.11 -22.82 -31.26
N VAL A 305 8.88 -23.97 -31.91
CA VAL A 305 8.67 -25.23 -31.22
C VAL A 305 9.98 -25.72 -30.62
N ALA A 306 11.08 -25.59 -31.35
CA ALA A 306 12.42 -25.88 -30.84
C ALA A 306 12.79 -25.00 -29.64
N VAL A 307 12.54 -23.69 -29.73
CA VAL A 307 12.78 -22.73 -28.62
C VAL A 307 12.03 -23.14 -27.35
N LEU A 308 10.75 -23.50 -27.47
CA LEU A 308 9.95 -23.91 -26.30
C LEU A 308 10.31 -25.32 -25.80
N SER A 309 10.77 -26.21 -26.67
CA SER A 309 11.25 -27.54 -26.29
C SER A 309 12.53 -27.47 -25.46
N ASP A 310 13.46 -26.58 -25.81
CA ASP A 310 14.66 -26.34 -25.01
C ASP A 310 14.31 -25.67 -23.67
N LEU A 311 13.33 -24.76 -23.68
CA LEU A 311 12.83 -24.13 -22.47
C LEU A 311 12.15 -25.15 -21.52
N GLU A 312 11.40 -26.11 -22.07
CA GLU A 312 10.83 -27.24 -21.31
C GLU A 312 11.92 -28.05 -20.61
N LEU A 313 12.98 -28.40 -21.33
CA LEU A 313 14.10 -29.15 -20.78
C LEU A 313 14.79 -28.37 -19.65
N LEU A 314 15.05 -27.08 -19.86
CA LEU A 314 15.63 -26.21 -18.84
C LEU A 314 14.76 -26.14 -17.59
N LEU A 315 13.44 -25.95 -17.75
CA LEU A 315 12.50 -25.87 -16.64
C LEU A 315 12.55 -27.16 -15.81
N ARG A 316 12.53 -28.33 -16.45
CA ARG A 316 12.62 -29.63 -15.74
C ARG A 316 13.91 -29.78 -14.92
N LEU A 317 15.03 -29.30 -15.46
CA LEU A 317 16.34 -29.47 -14.83
C LEU A 317 16.58 -28.46 -13.70
N THR A 318 15.98 -27.27 -13.79
CA THR A 318 16.28 -26.16 -12.87
C THR A 318 15.14 -25.81 -11.92
N GLU A 319 13.90 -26.10 -12.29
CA GLU A 319 12.67 -25.77 -11.54
C GLU A 319 11.69 -26.97 -11.48
N PRO A 320 12.09 -28.15 -10.98
CA PRO A 320 11.29 -29.38 -11.06
C PRO A 320 9.93 -29.33 -10.33
N ALA A 321 9.73 -28.35 -9.46
CA ALA A 321 8.48 -28.13 -8.72
C ALA A 321 7.60 -27.03 -9.34
N ARG A 322 7.96 -26.49 -10.51
CA ARG A 322 7.22 -25.41 -11.17
C ARG A 322 6.74 -25.84 -12.55
N SER A 323 5.71 -25.13 -12.99
CA SER A 323 5.24 -25.10 -14.37
C SER A 323 5.27 -23.68 -14.89
N ALA A 324 5.28 -23.52 -16.21
CA ALA A 324 5.23 -22.21 -16.85
C ALA A 324 4.35 -22.22 -18.09
N THR A 325 3.59 -21.15 -18.30
CA THR A 325 3.01 -20.86 -19.61
C THR A 325 3.99 -20.00 -20.39
N ALA A 326 4.07 -20.19 -21.70
CA ALA A 326 4.93 -19.39 -22.56
C ALA A 326 4.36 -19.33 -23.97
N LEU A 327 4.58 -18.22 -24.65
CA LEU A 327 4.37 -18.07 -26.07
C LEU A 327 5.59 -17.40 -26.67
N PHE A 328 6.11 -17.98 -27.74
CA PHE A 328 7.18 -17.39 -28.53
C PHE A 328 6.72 -17.24 -29.97
N ALA A 329 6.97 -16.07 -30.55
CA ALA A 329 6.70 -15.76 -31.94
C ALA A 329 7.97 -15.24 -32.61
N TYR A 330 8.38 -15.93 -33.67
CA TYR A 330 9.36 -15.44 -34.63
C TYR A 330 8.65 -14.56 -35.65
N CYS A 331 9.00 -13.28 -35.72
CA CYS A 331 8.37 -12.30 -36.58
C CYS A 331 9.34 -11.84 -37.67
N GLU A 332 8.87 -11.84 -38.92
CA GLU A 332 9.52 -11.23 -40.06
C GLU A 332 8.81 -9.91 -40.40
N PRO A 333 9.33 -8.74 -39.95
CA PRO A 333 8.64 -7.47 -40.07
C PRO A 333 8.26 -7.10 -41.51
N THR A 334 9.17 -7.32 -42.46
CA THR A 334 8.97 -7.00 -43.88
C THR A 334 7.86 -7.84 -44.52
N ALA A 335 7.76 -9.12 -44.15
CA ALA A 335 6.71 -10.02 -44.63
C ALA A 335 5.40 -9.84 -43.85
N ARG A 336 5.45 -9.22 -42.65
CA ARG A 336 4.38 -9.17 -41.65
C ARG A 336 3.87 -10.58 -41.29
N ARG A 337 4.77 -11.54 -41.33
CA ARG A 337 4.52 -12.94 -41.00
C ARG A 337 5.06 -13.22 -39.61
N LEU A 338 4.27 -13.91 -38.80
CA LEU A 338 4.65 -14.41 -37.50
C LEU A 338 4.48 -15.93 -37.50
N THR A 339 5.54 -16.64 -37.17
CA THR A 339 5.47 -18.07 -36.82
C THR A 339 5.49 -18.16 -35.31
N LEU A 340 4.50 -18.79 -34.70
CA LEU A 340 4.37 -18.82 -33.24
C LEU A 340 4.00 -20.19 -32.70
N ALA A 341 4.49 -20.48 -31.50
CA ALA A 341 4.11 -21.64 -30.71
C ALA A 341 3.79 -21.20 -29.28
N GLY A 342 2.84 -21.89 -28.65
CA GLY A 342 2.44 -21.65 -27.28
C GLY A 342 2.53 -22.92 -26.44
N ALA A 343 2.88 -22.77 -25.17
CA ALA A 343 2.88 -23.78 -24.13
C ALA A 343 1.85 -23.38 -23.06
N GLY A 344 0.61 -23.86 -23.18
CA GLY A 344 -0.49 -23.56 -22.25
C GLY A 344 -0.83 -22.09 -22.07
N HIS A 345 -0.36 -21.22 -22.95
CA HIS A 345 -0.54 -19.78 -22.87
C HIS A 345 -1.78 -19.33 -23.63
N SER A 346 -2.44 -18.26 -23.16
CA SER A 346 -3.63 -17.70 -23.84
C SER A 346 -3.34 -17.28 -25.29
N PRO A 347 -4.31 -17.45 -26.20
CA PRO A 347 -4.12 -17.14 -27.62
C PRO A 347 -3.93 -15.64 -27.85
N PRO A 348 -3.00 -15.23 -28.74
CA PRO A 348 -2.86 -13.83 -29.15
C PRO A 348 -4.17 -13.26 -29.69
N LEU A 349 -4.34 -11.94 -29.57
CA LEU A 349 -5.49 -11.23 -30.12
C LEU A 349 -5.04 -10.26 -31.22
N VAL A 350 -5.62 -10.40 -32.41
CA VAL A 350 -5.41 -9.45 -33.52
C VAL A 350 -6.42 -8.33 -33.41
N ILE A 351 -5.96 -7.08 -33.52
CA ILE A 351 -6.78 -5.87 -33.48
C ILE A 351 -6.51 -5.07 -34.75
N GLY A 352 -7.46 -5.11 -35.67
CA GLY A 352 -7.33 -4.51 -37.00
C GLY A 352 -8.51 -3.63 -37.39
N PRO A 353 -8.40 -2.90 -38.51
CA PRO A 353 -9.52 -2.14 -39.06
C PRO A 353 -10.67 -3.03 -39.55
N ARG A 354 -10.36 -4.27 -39.96
CA ARG A 354 -11.31 -5.24 -40.54
C ARG A 354 -11.67 -6.39 -39.60
N ARG A 355 -10.80 -6.72 -38.64
CA ARG A 355 -10.99 -7.86 -37.75
C ARG A 355 -10.57 -7.56 -36.31
N THR A 356 -11.19 -8.26 -35.38
CA THR A 356 -10.76 -8.39 -34.00
C THR A 356 -10.97 -9.85 -33.68
N GLU A 357 -9.90 -10.63 -33.62
CA GLU A 357 -10.01 -12.09 -33.57
C GLU A 357 -8.88 -12.70 -32.76
N PHE A 358 -9.19 -13.74 -31.99
CA PHE A 358 -8.17 -14.55 -31.37
C PHE A 358 -7.50 -15.42 -32.43
N VAL A 359 -6.19 -15.55 -32.32
CA VAL A 359 -5.42 -16.42 -33.20
C VAL A 359 -5.73 -17.87 -32.82
N GLU A 360 -6.25 -18.64 -33.77
CA GLU A 360 -6.55 -20.06 -33.57
C GLU A 360 -5.24 -20.87 -33.49
N SER A 361 -4.99 -21.50 -32.34
CA SER A 361 -3.86 -22.41 -32.15
C SER A 361 -4.34 -23.75 -31.61
N SER A 362 -3.50 -24.78 -31.77
CA SER A 362 -3.70 -26.02 -31.03
C SER A 362 -3.46 -25.77 -29.54
N LEU A 363 -4.35 -26.31 -28.70
CA LEU A 363 -4.18 -26.28 -27.25
C LEU A 363 -2.97 -27.14 -26.86
N SER A 364 -2.08 -26.59 -26.05
CA SER A 364 -0.93 -27.30 -25.50
C SER A 364 -0.91 -27.20 -23.98
N ALA A 365 -0.21 -28.12 -23.33
CA ALA A 365 0.03 -28.04 -21.90
C ALA A 365 1.03 -26.92 -21.57
N PRO A 366 0.94 -26.30 -20.36
CA PRO A 366 2.05 -25.57 -19.79
C PRO A 366 3.31 -26.44 -19.70
N LEU A 367 4.45 -25.78 -19.79
CA LEU A 367 5.77 -26.37 -19.57
C LEU A 367 5.84 -26.99 -18.16
N GLY A 368 6.53 -28.11 -18.02
CA GLY A 368 6.74 -28.83 -16.76
C GLY A 368 5.51 -29.58 -16.23
N MET A 369 4.38 -29.58 -16.96
CA MET A 369 3.14 -30.22 -16.50
C MET A 369 2.99 -31.68 -16.95
N LEU A 370 3.46 -32.02 -18.15
CA LEU A 370 3.36 -33.37 -18.72
C LEU A 370 4.71 -34.09 -18.70
N ALA A 371 4.79 -35.34 -19.17
CA ALA A 371 6.05 -36.07 -19.30
C ALA A 371 6.86 -35.65 -20.54
N CYS A 372 6.16 -35.25 -21.60
CA CYS A 372 6.70 -34.64 -22.82
C CYS A 372 5.78 -33.47 -23.20
N TRP A 373 6.36 -32.32 -23.54
CA TRP A 373 5.63 -31.20 -24.10
C TRP A 373 5.69 -31.27 -25.63
N GLU A 374 4.54 -31.06 -26.29
CA GLU A 374 4.42 -31.02 -27.74
C GLU A 374 3.38 -29.97 -28.12
N ALA A 375 3.70 -29.12 -29.10
CA ALA A 375 2.75 -28.20 -29.70
C ALA A 375 3.17 -27.91 -31.16
N PRO A 376 2.22 -27.82 -32.11
CA PRO A 376 2.53 -27.35 -33.45
C PRO A 376 2.76 -25.83 -33.44
N SER A 377 3.63 -25.36 -34.34
CA SER A 377 3.66 -23.95 -34.70
C SER A 377 2.47 -23.58 -35.59
N ILE A 378 2.09 -22.32 -35.55
CA ILE A 378 1.11 -21.74 -36.46
C ILE A 378 1.69 -20.49 -37.12
N GLU A 379 1.23 -20.21 -38.34
CA GLU A 379 1.57 -19.00 -39.06
C GLU A 379 0.42 -17.99 -38.98
N LEU A 380 0.76 -16.74 -38.71
CA LEU A 380 -0.14 -15.59 -38.69
C LEU A 380 0.40 -14.52 -39.64
N ILE A 381 -0.48 -13.99 -40.49
CA ILE A 381 -0.18 -12.80 -41.31
C ILE A 381 -0.91 -11.60 -40.71
N ALA A 382 -0.13 -10.60 -40.30
CA ALA A 382 -0.64 -9.32 -39.83
C ALA A 382 -0.75 -8.34 -41.01
N GLU A 383 -1.95 -7.83 -41.26
CA GLU A 383 -2.17 -6.85 -42.31
C GLU A 383 -1.69 -5.45 -41.85
N PRO A 384 -1.41 -4.52 -42.79
CA PRO A 384 -1.11 -3.13 -42.47
C PRO A 384 -2.11 -2.51 -41.48
N GLY A 385 -1.56 -1.90 -40.43
CA GLY A 385 -2.34 -1.26 -39.37
C GLY A 385 -2.97 -2.20 -38.36
N GLU A 386 -2.67 -3.50 -38.41
CA GLU A 386 -3.08 -4.45 -37.39
C GLU A 386 -2.09 -4.50 -36.22
N THR A 387 -2.63 -4.69 -35.03
CA THR A 387 -1.87 -4.91 -33.80
C THR A 387 -2.09 -6.34 -33.34
N VAL A 388 -1.00 -7.09 -33.18
CA VAL A 388 -1.00 -8.38 -32.48
C VAL A 388 -0.74 -8.12 -31.00
N LEU A 389 -1.69 -8.54 -30.15
CA LEU A 389 -1.61 -8.41 -28.71
C LEU A 389 -1.30 -9.76 -28.07
N LEU A 390 -0.16 -9.82 -27.38
CA LEU A 390 0.25 -10.90 -26.49
C LEU A 390 -0.02 -10.47 -25.05
N TYR A 391 -0.53 -11.36 -24.21
CA TYR A 391 -0.92 -11.02 -22.84
C TYR A 391 -0.90 -12.24 -21.92
N THR A 392 -0.62 -12.03 -20.64
CA THR A 392 -0.69 -13.09 -19.63
C THR A 392 -2.11 -13.28 -19.10
N ASP A 393 -2.39 -14.49 -18.60
CA ASP A 393 -3.72 -14.89 -18.10
C ASP A 393 -4.17 -14.02 -16.91
N GLY A 394 -3.24 -13.41 -16.18
CA GLY A 394 -3.58 -12.50 -15.09
C GLY A 394 -4.40 -11.29 -15.56
N LEU A 395 -4.35 -10.89 -16.84
CA LEU A 395 -5.29 -9.92 -17.40
C LEU A 395 -6.74 -10.40 -17.30
N LEU A 396 -6.97 -11.69 -17.54
CA LEU A 396 -8.27 -12.33 -17.54
C LEU A 396 -8.71 -12.63 -16.10
N HIS A 397 -7.84 -13.24 -15.27
CA HIS A 397 -8.17 -13.57 -13.88
C HIS A 397 -8.52 -12.35 -13.04
N ARG A 398 -7.84 -11.21 -13.25
CA ARG A 398 -8.10 -9.98 -12.50
C ARG A 398 -9.45 -9.33 -12.78
N THR A 399 -10.16 -9.77 -13.81
CA THR A 399 -11.56 -9.34 -13.99
C THR A 399 -12.47 -9.89 -12.88
N GLY A 400 -12.05 -10.97 -12.19
CA GLY A 400 -12.87 -11.71 -11.23
C GLY A 400 -14.00 -12.52 -11.91
N GLU A 401 -14.04 -12.54 -13.23
CA GLU A 401 -15.05 -13.24 -14.02
C GLU A 401 -14.57 -14.67 -14.38
N PRO A 402 -15.49 -15.61 -14.62
CA PRO A 402 -15.17 -16.87 -15.29
C PRO A 402 -14.44 -16.63 -16.62
N MET A 403 -13.52 -17.54 -16.96
CA MET A 403 -12.57 -17.36 -18.08
C MET A 403 -13.26 -17.07 -19.42
N ASP A 404 -14.39 -17.74 -19.72
CA ASP A 404 -15.19 -17.52 -20.93
C ASP A 404 -15.72 -16.08 -21.04
N ARG A 405 -16.16 -15.51 -19.91
CA ARG A 405 -16.62 -14.12 -19.85
C ARG A 405 -15.46 -13.14 -19.94
N ALA A 406 -14.34 -13.43 -19.28
CA ALA A 406 -13.13 -12.62 -19.35
C ALA A 406 -12.60 -12.52 -20.80
N PHE A 407 -12.59 -13.62 -21.56
CA PHE A 407 -12.26 -13.61 -22.98
C PHE A 407 -13.25 -12.78 -23.82
N ALA A 408 -14.56 -12.96 -23.62
CA ALA A 408 -15.57 -12.17 -24.33
C ALA A 408 -15.45 -10.67 -24.03
N ARG A 409 -15.09 -10.33 -22.79
CA ARG A 409 -14.81 -8.97 -22.35
C ARG A 409 -13.54 -8.41 -22.99
N LEU A 410 -12.46 -9.18 -23.05
CA LEU A 410 -11.22 -8.78 -23.74
C LEU A 410 -11.47 -8.50 -25.22
N HIS A 411 -12.19 -9.40 -25.89
CA HIS A 411 -12.59 -9.21 -27.29
C HIS A 411 -13.41 -7.92 -27.47
N THR A 412 -14.40 -7.67 -26.60
CA THR A 412 -15.21 -6.45 -26.62
C THR A 412 -14.36 -5.19 -26.36
N ALA A 413 -13.44 -5.25 -25.40
CA ALA A 413 -12.52 -4.17 -25.10
C ALA A 413 -11.64 -3.83 -26.32
N ALA A 414 -11.08 -4.83 -26.98
CA ALA A 414 -10.29 -4.66 -28.20
C ALA A 414 -11.11 -4.12 -29.37
N ALA A 415 -12.33 -4.61 -29.57
CA ALA A 415 -13.23 -4.12 -30.62
C ALA A 415 -13.61 -2.65 -30.41
N SER A 416 -13.74 -2.22 -29.15
CA SER A 416 -14.09 -0.86 -28.75
C SER A 416 -12.95 0.17 -28.88
N VAL A 417 -11.72 -0.25 -29.21
CA VAL A 417 -10.58 0.65 -29.35
C VAL A 417 -10.87 1.72 -30.42
N PRO A 418 -10.87 3.02 -30.06
CA PRO A 418 -11.17 4.11 -31.00
C PRO A 418 -10.20 4.13 -32.18
N ARG A 419 -10.70 4.36 -33.40
CA ARG A 419 -9.87 4.39 -34.62
C ARG A 419 -8.63 5.29 -34.53
N PRO A 420 -8.69 6.51 -33.97
CA PRO A 420 -7.50 7.37 -33.86
C PRO A 420 -6.42 6.81 -32.94
N VAL A 421 -6.81 5.95 -31.99
CA VAL A 421 -5.91 5.35 -30.99
C VAL A 421 -5.19 4.12 -31.56
N ARG A 422 -5.76 3.45 -32.57
CA ARG A 422 -5.20 2.22 -33.17
C ARG A 422 -3.84 2.41 -33.84
N THR A 423 -3.42 3.66 -34.10
CA THR A 423 -2.10 3.96 -34.68
C THR A 423 -0.97 3.89 -33.65
N ASP A 424 -1.28 3.91 -32.35
CA ASP A 424 -0.31 3.83 -31.27
C ASP A 424 -0.53 2.55 -30.44
N PRO A 425 0.36 1.54 -30.53
CA PRO A 425 0.22 0.30 -29.78
C PRO A 425 0.20 0.51 -28.25
N GLY A 426 0.85 1.56 -27.75
CA GLY A 426 0.83 1.90 -26.33
C GLY A 426 -0.55 2.36 -25.88
N ALA A 427 -1.18 3.23 -26.67
CA ALA A 427 -2.52 3.71 -26.38
C ALA A 427 -3.60 2.62 -26.55
N VAL A 428 -3.38 1.65 -27.46
CA VAL A 428 -4.19 0.42 -27.55
C VAL A 428 -4.09 -0.40 -26.25
N ALA A 429 -2.87 -0.68 -25.77
CA ALA A 429 -2.66 -1.43 -24.53
C ALA A 429 -3.29 -0.71 -23.32
N ASP A 430 -3.15 0.61 -23.24
CA ASP A 430 -3.76 1.42 -22.19
C ASP A 430 -5.30 1.41 -22.23
N HIS A 431 -5.90 1.40 -23.42
CA HIS A 431 -7.36 1.26 -23.58
C HIS A 431 -7.85 -0.10 -23.09
N ILE A 432 -7.14 -1.16 -23.45
CA ILE A 432 -7.48 -2.53 -23.02
C ILE A 432 -7.41 -2.65 -21.51
N LEU A 433 -6.31 -2.18 -20.89
CA LEU A 433 -6.16 -2.21 -19.44
C LEU A 433 -7.27 -1.46 -18.72
N ARG A 434 -7.60 -0.23 -19.16
CA ARG A 434 -8.67 0.56 -18.53
C ARG A 434 -10.06 -0.08 -18.68
N THR A 435 -10.32 -0.77 -19.80
CA THR A 435 -11.63 -1.38 -20.07
C THR A 435 -11.78 -2.73 -19.36
N MET A 436 -10.70 -3.51 -19.31
CA MET A 436 -10.64 -4.78 -18.59
C MET A 436 -10.66 -4.57 -17.07
N LEU A 437 -10.01 -3.51 -16.58
CA LEU A 437 -9.83 -3.22 -15.15
C LEU A 437 -10.26 -1.78 -14.82
N PRO A 438 -11.58 -1.47 -14.85
CA PRO A 438 -12.12 -0.11 -14.69
C PRO A 438 -11.92 0.47 -13.28
N ASP A 439 -11.91 -0.39 -12.26
CA ASP A 439 -11.60 -0.01 -10.87
C ASP A 439 -10.08 0.21 -10.66
N GLY A 440 -9.31 0.15 -11.75
CA GLY A 440 -7.87 0.29 -11.77
C GLY A 440 -7.15 -0.98 -11.33
N MET A 441 -5.82 -0.96 -11.45
CA MET A 441 -4.97 -2.07 -11.03
C MET A 441 -4.77 -2.15 -9.51
N GLY A 442 -5.54 -1.39 -8.72
CA GLY A 442 -5.37 -1.26 -7.27
C GLY A 442 -6.37 -2.05 -6.42
N ARG A 443 -7.43 -2.64 -6.98
CA ARG A 443 -8.46 -3.31 -6.18
C ARG A 443 -8.87 -4.69 -6.70
N ALA A 444 -8.17 -5.69 -6.19
CA ALA A 444 -8.61 -7.06 -5.90
C ALA A 444 -7.58 -7.52 -4.87
N ASP A 445 -7.98 -7.80 -3.62
CA ASP A 445 -7.11 -8.21 -2.49
C ASP A 445 -5.63 -7.95 -2.74
N ALA A 446 -5.18 -6.71 -2.52
CA ALA A 446 -3.93 -6.18 -3.08
C ALA A 446 -2.73 -7.12 -2.86
N GLU A 447 -2.75 -7.95 -1.81
CA GLU A 447 -1.73 -8.94 -1.48
C GLU A 447 -1.65 -10.16 -2.42
N ASN A 448 -2.72 -10.52 -3.12
CA ASN A 448 -2.83 -11.69 -4.01
C ASN A 448 -3.16 -11.33 -5.46
N ALA A 449 -3.05 -10.06 -5.85
CA ALA A 449 -3.27 -9.67 -7.24
C ALA A 449 -2.26 -10.36 -8.17
N GLU A 450 -2.75 -11.06 -9.18
CA GLU A 450 -1.92 -11.66 -10.23
C GLU A 450 -1.19 -10.58 -11.04
N ASP A 451 -0.04 -10.97 -11.59
CA ASP A 451 0.70 -10.12 -12.50
C ASP A 451 -0.06 -9.97 -13.82
N VAL A 452 0.20 -8.88 -14.53
CA VAL A 452 -0.39 -8.61 -15.84
C VAL A 452 0.71 -8.12 -16.74
N VAL A 453 0.83 -8.75 -17.90
CA VAL A 453 1.71 -8.31 -18.98
C VAL A 453 0.90 -8.21 -20.26
N LEU A 454 1.06 -7.10 -20.98
CA LEU A 454 0.56 -6.90 -22.34
C LEU A 454 1.75 -6.48 -23.20
N LEU A 455 1.94 -7.13 -24.35
CA LEU A 455 2.89 -6.77 -25.39
C LEU A 455 2.13 -6.60 -26.70
N ALA A 456 2.08 -5.38 -27.20
CA ALA A 456 1.40 -4.99 -28.43
C ALA A 456 2.44 -4.75 -29.54
N ALA A 457 2.28 -5.47 -30.66
CA ALA A 457 3.09 -5.31 -31.87
C ALA A 457 2.21 -4.85 -33.03
N ARG A 458 2.35 -3.60 -33.44
CA ARG A 458 1.61 -3.00 -34.55
C ARG A 458 2.41 -3.03 -35.83
N PHE A 459 1.83 -3.57 -36.90
CA PHE A 459 2.44 -3.69 -38.22
C PHE A 459 2.02 -2.52 -39.13
N GLU A 460 2.97 -1.97 -39.89
CA GLU A 460 2.74 -0.82 -40.78
C GLU A 460 2.26 -1.17 -42.18
#